data_AF-A0A1Y2K7E4-F1
#
_entry.id   AF-A0A1Y2K7E4-F1
#
_cell.length_a   1.000
_cell.length_b   1.000
_cell.length_c   1.000
_cell.angle_alpha   90.00
_cell.angle_beta   90.00
_cell.angle_gamma   90.00
#
_symmetry.space_group_name_H-M   'P 1'
#
loop_
_entity.id
_entity.type
_entity.pdbx_description
1 polymer ?
#
loop_
_entity_poly.entity_id
_entity_poly.type
_entity_poly.pdbx_seq_one_letter_code
_entity_poly.pdbx_strand_id
1 'polypeptide(L)'
;MSQVRCPVCGGRPARIYKCNHCDEIRCGQNDCTGSRSGIKGWASAGSQCRNCNSGRYIQISFFAGEMDDLLRQHKQERELMKKR
;
A
#
# COMPACT_ATOMS: atom_id res chain seq x y z
N MET A 1 14.23 -6.49 16.82
CA MET A 1 13.43 -5.45 16.13
C MET A 1 12.94 -6.03 14.82
N SER A 2 11.66 -6.36 14.71
CA SER A 2 11.07 -6.88 13.48
C SER A 2 11.19 -5.80 12.39
N GLN A 3 12.02 -6.03 11.38
CA GLN A 3 12.09 -5.15 10.22
C GLN A 3 10.72 -5.16 9.54
N VAL A 4 9.96 -4.08 9.69
CA VAL A 4 8.58 -4.01 9.19
C VAL A 4 8.61 -4.04 7.67
N ARG A 5 8.22 -5.18 7.08
CA ARG A 5 8.18 -5.36 5.64
C ARG A 5 7.02 -4.60 5.04
N CYS A 6 7.12 -4.30 3.74
CA CYS A 6 5.97 -3.78 3.02
C CYS A 6 4.83 -4.81 3.06
N PRO A 7 3.66 -4.48 3.60
CA PRO A 7 2.57 -5.45 3.75
C PRO A 7 1.83 -5.73 2.44
N VAL A 8 2.01 -4.88 1.43
CA VAL A 8 1.42 -5.04 0.09
C VAL A 8 2.22 -6.02 -0.78
N CYS A 9 3.54 -5.81 -0.88
CA CYS A 9 4.41 -6.63 -1.73
C CYS A 9 5.33 -7.60 -0.97
N GLY A 10 5.38 -7.56 0.36
CA GLY A 10 6.31 -8.37 1.16
C GLY A 10 7.78 -7.95 1.05
N GLY A 11 8.05 -6.83 0.36
CA GLY A 11 9.38 -6.30 0.09
C GLY A 11 10.09 -5.68 1.29
N ARG A 12 11.20 -4.98 1.03
CA ARG A 12 12.04 -4.33 2.04
C ARG A 12 11.24 -3.35 2.91
N PRO A 13 11.73 -2.98 4.11
CA PRO A 13 11.11 -1.92 4.90
C PRO A 13 11.06 -0.63 4.10
N ALA A 14 9.86 -0.09 3.91
CA ALA A 14 9.65 1.14 3.14
C ALA A 14 8.45 1.88 3.72
N ARG A 15 8.46 3.21 3.56
CA ARG A 15 7.32 4.04 3.98
C ARG A 15 6.04 3.58 3.29
N ILE A 16 4.93 3.57 4.02
CA ILE A 16 3.61 3.28 3.49
C ILE A 16 2.96 4.59 3.03
N TYR A 17 2.26 4.51 1.92
CA TYR A 17 1.53 5.58 1.29
C TYR A 17 0.09 5.13 1.03
N LYS A 18 -0.90 5.93 1.44
CA LYS A 18 -2.32 5.69 1.16
C LYS A 18 -2.84 6.78 0.23
N CYS A 19 -3.63 6.41 -0.76
CA CYS A 19 -4.31 7.39 -1.60
C CYS A 19 -5.45 8.02 -0.80
N ASN A 20 -5.53 9.35 -0.80
CA ASN A 20 -6.60 10.10 -0.14
C ASN A 20 -7.95 10.08 -0.90
N HIS A 21 -8.05 9.38 -2.04
CA HIS A 21 -9.24 9.34 -2.87
C HIS A 21 -9.80 7.93 -3.05
N CYS A 22 -8.94 6.95 -3.32
CA CYS A 22 -9.36 5.56 -3.57
C CYS A 22 -8.79 4.55 -2.56
N ASP A 23 -8.20 5.03 -1.46
CA ASP A 23 -7.61 4.24 -0.39
C ASP A 23 -6.57 3.20 -0.84
N GLU A 24 -6.02 3.32 -2.05
CA GLU A 24 -4.94 2.45 -2.50
C GLU A 24 -3.72 2.63 -1.60
N ILE A 25 -3.18 1.50 -1.15
CA ILE A 25 -1.98 1.42 -0.31
C ILE A 25 -0.81 1.02 -1.19
N ARG A 26 0.29 1.76 -1.08
CA ARG A 26 1.58 1.44 -1.71
C ARG A 26 2.70 1.57 -0.70
N CYS A 27 3.79 0.88 -0.98
CA CYS A 27 5.05 1.13 -0.30
C CYS A 27 5.97 1.91 -1.26
N GLY A 28 6.85 2.76 -0.72
CA GLY A 28 7.87 3.48 -1.48
C GLY A 28 8.95 2.54 -2.03
N GLN A 29 8.56 1.63 -2.92
CA GLN A 29 9.40 0.64 -3.58
C GLN A 29 8.93 0.51 -5.03
N ASN A 30 9.89 0.45 -5.96
CA ASN A 30 9.57 0.42 -7.38
C ASN A 30 8.90 -0.89 -7.80
N ASP A 31 9.24 -2.01 -7.15
CA ASP A 31 8.68 -3.33 -7.45
C ASP A 31 7.30 -3.58 -6.82
N CYS A 32 6.80 -2.64 -6.01
CA CYS A 32 5.49 -2.78 -5.37
C CYS A 32 4.37 -2.37 -6.34
N THR A 33 3.40 -3.25 -6.53
CA THR A 33 2.25 -3.06 -7.43
C THR A 33 1.07 -2.32 -6.80
N GLY A 34 1.19 -1.93 -5.53
CA GLY A 34 0.07 -1.40 -4.75
C GLY A 34 -1.00 -2.43 -4.42
N SER A 35 -1.93 -2.05 -3.54
CA SER A 35 -2.97 -2.94 -3.06
C SER A 35 -4.10 -3.16 -4.07
N ARG A 36 -4.25 -2.28 -5.07
CA ARG A 36 -5.39 -2.27 -6.00
C ARG A 36 -5.01 -2.25 -7.48
N SER A 37 -3.98 -1.50 -7.88
CA SER A 37 -3.73 -1.26 -9.32
C SER A 37 -3.05 -2.40 -10.05
N GLY A 38 -2.25 -3.24 -9.38
CA GLY A 38 -1.39 -4.20 -10.07
C GLY A 38 -0.22 -3.56 -10.85
N ILE A 39 -0.13 -2.22 -10.86
CA ILE A 39 0.85 -1.45 -11.61
C ILE A 39 2.09 -1.24 -10.74
N LYS A 40 3.26 -1.71 -11.19
CA LYS A 40 4.56 -1.46 -10.52
C LYS A 40 4.92 0.02 -10.55
N GLY A 41 5.67 0.47 -9.55
CA GLY A 41 6.19 1.83 -9.51
C GLY A 41 6.37 2.39 -8.11
N TRP A 42 7.33 3.32 -8.01
CA TRP A 42 7.58 4.10 -6.82
C TRP A 42 6.38 4.98 -6.44
N ALA A 43 6.13 5.09 -5.13
CA ALA A 43 5.16 6.02 -4.53
C ALA A 43 5.87 6.91 -3.50
N SER A 44 5.51 8.18 -3.49
CA SER A 44 5.99 9.20 -2.54
C SER A 44 4.86 10.09 -2.04
N ALA A 45 5.08 10.80 -0.93
CA ALA A 45 4.09 11.75 -0.42
C ALA A 45 3.84 12.85 -1.46
N GLY A 46 2.56 13.15 -1.73
CA GLY A 46 2.13 14.13 -2.74
C GLY A 46 2.12 13.62 -4.18
N SER A 47 2.70 12.44 -4.46
CA SER A 47 2.64 11.86 -5.81
C SER A 47 1.23 11.40 -6.17
N GLN A 48 0.90 11.45 -7.46
CA GLN A 48 -0.41 11.05 -7.97
C GLN A 48 -0.64 9.55 -7.79
N CYS A 49 -1.85 9.19 -7.37
CA CYS A 49 -2.25 7.81 -7.21
C CYS A 49 -2.29 7.09 -8.55
N ARG A 50 -1.55 5.99 -8.69
CA ARG A 50 -1.50 5.23 -9.94
C ARG A 50 -2.71 4.33 -10.18
N ASN A 51 -3.52 4.05 -9.16
CA ASN A 51 -4.76 3.30 -9.32
C ASN A 51 -5.89 4.16 -9.89
N CYS A 52 -6.20 5.27 -9.23
CA CYS A 52 -7.33 6.10 -9.63
C CYS A 52 -6.95 7.31 -10.49
N ASN A 53 -5.67 7.70 -10.53
CA ASN A 53 -5.18 8.95 -11.15
C ASN A 53 -5.86 10.25 -10.66
N SER A 54 -6.84 10.18 -9.77
CA SER A 54 -7.58 11.34 -9.24
C SER A 54 -7.12 11.77 -7.85
N GLY A 55 -6.48 10.87 -7.10
CA GLY A 55 -5.99 11.14 -5.75
C GLY A 55 -4.49 11.36 -5.66
N ARG A 56 -4.02 11.71 -4.46
CA ARG A 56 -2.60 11.78 -4.12
C ARG A 56 -2.27 10.84 -2.97
N TYR A 57 -1.04 10.35 -2.96
CA TYR A 57 -0.52 9.54 -1.88
C TYR A 57 -0.14 10.41 -0.68
N ILE A 58 -0.68 10.08 0.48
CA ILE A 58 -0.26 10.61 1.77
C ILE A 58 0.60 9.57 2.48
N GLN A 59 1.70 10.01 3.09
CA GLN A 59 2.52 9.12 3.90
C GLN A 59 1.77 8.78 5.18
N ILE A 60 1.75 7.51 5.54
CA ILE A 60 1.16 7.05 6.79
C ILE A 60 2.19 6.26 7.59
N SER A 61 2.11 6.41 8.91
CA SER A 61 2.97 5.69 9.84
C SER A 61 2.51 4.25 9.97
N PHE A 62 3.48 3.33 10.03
CA PHE A 62 3.20 1.91 10.29
C PHE A 62 2.44 1.66 11.60
N PHE A 63 2.60 2.55 12.58
CA PHE A 63 1.98 2.46 13.90
C PHE A 63 0.69 3.30 14.02
N ALA A 64 0.19 3.87 12.93
CA ALA A 64 -1.12 4.52 12.96
C ALA A 64 -2.19 3.44 13.18
N GLY A 65 -3.15 3.68 14.09
CA GLY A 65 -4.21 2.71 14.40
C GLY A 65 -5.00 2.26 13.15
N GLU A 66 -5.25 3.19 12.22
CA GLU A 66 -5.88 2.90 10.92
C GLU A 66 -5.11 1.91 10.04
N MET A 67 -3.80 1.79 10.24
CA MET A 67 -2.93 0.98 9.39
C MET A 67 -3.15 -0.52 9.62
N ASP A 68 -3.34 -0.95 10.87
CA ASP A 68 -3.53 -2.37 11.17
C ASP A 68 -4.81 -2.90 10.53
N ASP A 69 -5.91 -2.13 10.61
CA ASP A 69 -7.18 -2.45 9.97
C ASP A 69 -7.09 -2.51 8.45
N LEU A 70 -6.44 -1.52 7.83
CA LEU A 70 -6.22 -1.46 6.39
C LEU A 70 -5.39 -2.65 5.89
N LEU A 71 -4.37 -3.06 6.64
CA LEU A 71 -3.54 -4.22 6.29
C LEU A 71 -4.26 -5.54 6.51
N ARG A 72 -5.07 -5.64 7.56
CA ARG A 72 -5.91 -6.80 7.82
C ARG A 72 -6.93 -7.02 6.71
N GLN A 73 -7.62 -5.96 6.27
CA GLN A 73 -8.51 -6.01 5.11
C GLN A 73 -7.76 -6.43 3.85
N HIS A 74 -6.61 -5.80 3.56
CA HIS A 74 -5.84 -6.14 2.35
C HIS A 74 -5.34 -7.60 2.35
N LYS A 75 -4.88 -8.11 3.50
CA LYS A 75 -4.45 -9.51 3.64
C LYS A 75 -5.62 -10.45 3.36
N GLN A 76 -6.82 -10.15 3.87
CA GLN A 76 -8.02 -10.94 3.62
C GLN A 76 -8.42 -10.92 2.13
N GLU A 77 -8.41 -9.76 1.48
CA GLU A 77 -8.73 -9.64 0.05
C GLU A 77 -7.78 -10.46 -0.84
N ARG A 78 -6.47 -10.48 -0.53
CA ARG A 78 -5.52 -11.32 -1.29
C ARG A 78 -5.74 -12.82 -1.10
N GLU A 79 -6.03 -13.25 0.13
CA GLU A 79 -6.30 -14.66 0.41
C GLU A 79 -7.61 -15.12 -0.28
N LEU A 80 -8.60 -14.23 -0.37
CA LEU A 80 -9.83 -14.44 -1.15
C LEU A 80 -9.56 -14.53 -2.66
N MET A 81 -8.73 -13.63 -3.22
CA MET A 81 -8.36 -13.66 -4.65
C MET A 81 -7.53 -14.88 -5.04
N LYS A 82 -6.70 -15.41 -4.13
CA LYS A 82 -5.91 -16.64 -4.38
C LYS A 82 -6.73 -17.93 -4.35
N LYS A 83 -7.93 -17.91 -3.75
CA LYS A 83 -8.82 -19.07 -3.65
C LYS A 83 -9.82 -19.18 -4.81
N ARG A 84 -9.86 -18.21 -5.72
CA ARG A 84 -10.61 -18.26 -6.98
C ARG A 84 -9.70 -18.72 -8.10
#